data_AF-A0A8J3TZL4-F1
#
_entry.id   AF-A0A8J3TZL4-F1
#
_cell.length_a   1.000
_cell.length_b   1.000
_cell.length_c   1.000
_cell.angle_alpha   90.00
_cell.angle_beta   90.00
_cell.angle_gamma   90.00
#
_symmetry.space_group_name_H-M   'P 1'
#
loop_
_entity.id
_entity.type
_entity.pdbx_description
1 polymer ?
#
loop_
_entity_poly.entity_id
_entity_poly.type
_entity_poly.pdbx_seq_one_letter_code
_entity_poly.pdbx_strand_id
1 'polypeptide(L)'
;MTPIEGATIGSAVVVGTGLIGTSIALALRQRGVRVFLTDRDAAAGRLARELGAGEEWPADRTVDLAIIAVPPRFVAQQLLDLQKNDVARVYTDVASVKVLPLEQAAQLGCDLSTYVAGHPLAGRERSGPAAARADLFLGRPWALCPSAETTEQAVETVQELVELCGGNSVRVGAEEHDRAVAVISHAPHVTAAAVAAQLSEASDTALGLSGQGVRDVTRIAAGDPSLWTGILTGNAGPVAEVLEALVEDLSAVARSLRAFAGEGTAVAGVTDLLERGVRGTGRIPGKHGGPARTYAVVQVVIGDRPGELARLVQAAGETGVNIEDIRLEHAPGLPLGAAELYVQPEAAAALADGLRERGWHLPV
;
A
#
# COMPACT_ATOMS: atom_id res chain seq x y z
N MET A 1 -2.58 -0.26 24.94
CA MET A 1 -1.14 -0.24 24.63
C MET A 1 -0.47 0.73 25.59
N THR A 2 0.57 0.28 26.26
CA THR A 2 1.36 1.06 27.22
C THR A 2 2.04 2.23 26.49
N PRO A 3 2.19 3.42 27.12
CA PRO A 3 3.05 4.48 26.60
C PRO A 3 4.43 3.92 26.25
N ILE A 4 5.03 4.38 25.15
CA ILE A 4 6.45 4.07 24.87
C ILE A 4 7.25 4.90 25.87
N GLU A 5 7.83 4.27 26.89
CA GLU A 5 8.74 4.94 27.82
C GLU A 5 9.93 5.51 27.02
N GLY A 6 10.17 6.82 27.10
CA GLY A 6 11.29 7.49 26.44
C GLY A 6 11.00 8.21 25.12
N ALA A 7 9.73 8.28 24.68
CA ALA A 7 9.36 9.06 23.51
C ALA A 7 9.77 10.55 23.65
N THR A 8 10.58 11.05 22.72
CA THR A 8 11.08 12.43 22.69
C THR A 8 10.12 13.39 21.97
N ILE A 9 9.21 12.88 21.14
CA ILE A 9 8.20 13.69 20.44
C ILE A 9 7.06 14.04 21.42
N GLY A 10 7.11 15.25 21.99
CA GLY A 10 6.03 15.78 22.83
C GLY A 10 4.94 16.50 22.05
N SER A 11 5.31 17.08 20.90
CA SER A 11 4.41 17.87 20.06
C SER A 11 4.73 17.73 18.57
N ALA A 12 3.69 17.71 17.75
CA ALA A 12 3.83 17.63 16.30
C ALA A 12 2.81 18.50 15.56
N VAL A 13 3.15 18.91 14.34
CA VAL A 13 2.21 19.54 13.41
C VAL A 13 2.10 18.68 12.15
N VAL A 14 0.87 18.44 11.70
CA VAL A 14 0.58 17.75 10.44
C VAL A 14 0.05 18.74 9.42
N VAL A 15 0.76 18.86 8.30
CA VAL A 15 0.45 19.74 7.18
C VAL A 15 -0.18 18.91 6.07
N GLY A 16 -1.50 19.03 5.90
CA GLY A 16 -2.30 18.18 5.03
C GLY A 16 -3.04 17.10 5.83
N THR A 17 -4.36 17.14 5.79
CA THR A 17 -5.29 16.34 6.60
C THR A 17 -6.06 15.32 5.76
N GLY A 18 -5.40 14.79 4.72
CA GLY A 18 -5.92 13.66 3.95
C GLY A 18 -5.89 12.33 4.73
N LEU A 19 -5.98 11.21 4.01
CA LEU A 19 -5.92 9.86 4.60
C LEU A 19 -4.68 9.68 5.48
N ILE A 20 -3.48 9.94 4.92
CA ILE A 20 -2.21 9.66 5.59
C ILE A 20 -2.00 10.62 6.77
N GLY A 21 -2.08 11.94 6.54
CA GLY A 21 -1.86 12.93 7.59
C GLY A 21 -2.80 12.77 8.78
N THR A 22 -4.11 12.60 8.55
CA THR A 22 -5.08 12.39 9.62
C THR A 22 -4.84 11.06 10.35
N SER A 23 -4.42 10.00 9.65
CA SER A 23 -4.09 8.71 10.29
C SER A 23 -2.87 8.82 11.21
N ILE A 24 -1.84 9.55 10.79
CA ILE A 24 -0.63 9.81 11.61
C ILE A 24 -1.01 10.60 12.85
N ALA A 25 -1.79 11.67 12.67
CA ALA A 25 -2.25 12.52 13.74
C ALA A 25 -3.06 11.73 14.80
N LEU A 26 -3.98 10.86 14.36
CA LEU A 26 -4.73 9.97 15.25
C LEU A 26 -3.81 9.00 16.00
N ALA A 27 -2.83 8.39 15.33
CA ALA A 27 -1.89 7.45 15.94
C ALA A 27 -1.03 8.13 17.03
N LEU A 28 -0.48 9.31 16.71
CA LEU A 28 0.32 10.11 17.64
C LEU A 28 -0.50 10.52 18.87
N ARG A 29 -1.75 10.95 18.68
CA ARG A 29 -2.62 11.32 19.80
C ARG A 29 -2.93 10.17 20.74
N GLN A 30 -3.09 8.94 20.23
CA GLN A 30 -3.27 7.75 21.07
C GLN A 30 -2.05 7.45 21.94
N ARG A 31 -0.88 7.98 21.58
CA ARG A 31 0.36 7.87 22.36
C ARG A 31 0.63 9.07 23.26
N GLY A 32 -0.31 10.03 23.35
CA GLY A 32 -0.19 11.20 24.23
C GLY A 32 0.57 12.38 23.62
N VAL A 33 0.94 12.32 22.33
CA VAL A 33 1.57 13.45 21.63
C VAL A 33 0.54 14.54 21.39
N ARG A 34 0.91 15.80 21.64
CA ARG A 34 0.06 16.94 21.28
C ARG A 34 0.18 17.23 19.78
N VAL A 35 -0.90 17.03 19.03
CA VAL A 35 -0.90 17.20 17.57
C VAL A 35 -1.67 18.43 17.14
N PHE A 36 -1.05 19.25 16.31
CA PHE A 36 -1.66 20.37 15.60
C PHE A 36 -1.87 20.02 14.12
N LEU A 37 -2.88 20.62 13.52
CA LEU A 37 -3.29 20.36 12.15
C LEU A 37 -3.35 21.67 11.36
N THR A 38 -2.92 21.62 10.11
CA THR A 38 -3.17 22.66 9.13
C THR A 38 -3.45 22.06 7.77
N ASP A 39 -4.39 22.65 7.04
CA ASP A 39 -4.75 22.24 5.69
C ASP A 39 -5.15 23.47 4.87
N ARG A 40 -4.86 23.43 3.57
CA ARG A 40 -5.36 24.45 2.62
C ARG A 40 -6.87 24.38 2.44
N ASP A 41 -7.45 23.19 2.61
CA ASP A 41 -8.89 22.97 2.61
C ASP A 41 -9.39 23.01 4.05
N ALA A 42 -10.02 24.13 4.42
CA ALA A 42 -10.59 24.33 5.74
C ALA A 42 -11.65 23.27 6.10
N ALA A 43 -12.34 22.68 5.13
CA ALA A 43 -13.31 21.61 5.39
C ALA A 43 -12.62 20.32 5.81
N ALA A 44 -11.55 19.92 5.11
CA ALA A 44 -10.73 18.77 5.48
C ALA A 44 -10.13 18.94 6.88
N GLY A 45 -9.55 20.11 7.17
CA GLY A 45 -8.98 20.42 8.47
C GLY A 45 -10.00 20.44 9.62
N ARG A 46 -11.24 20.91 9.37
CA ARG A 46 -12.35 20.80 10.35
C ARG A 46 -12.71 19.35 10.62
N LEU A 47 -12.93 18.55 9.57
CA LEU A 47 -13.31 17.15 9.70
C LEU A 47 -12.24 16.33 10.43
N ALA A 48 -10.96 16.55 10.14
CA ALA A 48 -9.88 15.87 10.86
C ALA A 48 -9.89 16.17 12.37
N ARG A 49 -10.19 17.41 12.77
CA ARG A 49 -10.35 17.79 14.19
C ARG A 49 -11.58 17.15 14.83
N GLU A 50 -12.70 17.10 14.12
CA GLU A 50 -13.93 16.43 14.58
C GLU A 50 -13.71 14.93 14.79
N LEU A 51 -12.87 14.30 13.97
CA LEU A 51 -12.41 12.91 14.15
C LEU A 51 -11.43 12.75 15.32
N GLY A 52 -11.05 13.84 15.98
CA GLY A 52 -10.16 13.84 17.13
C GLY A 52 -8.68 13.80 16.76
N ALA A 53 -8.29 14.07 15.51
CA ALA A 53 -6.90 13.95 15.06
C ALA A 53 -5.95 15.01 15.66
N GLY A 54 -6.46 16.16 16.11
CA GLY A 54 -5.60 17.21 16.66
C GLY A 54 -6.33 18.53 16.91
N GLU A 55 -5.56 19.55 17.23
CA GLU A 55 -5.99 20.94 17.39
C GLU A 55 -5.61 21.75 16.15
N GLU A 56 -6.20 22.93 15.99
CA GLU A 56 -5.75 23.87 14.96
C GLU A 56 -4.38 24.45 15.35
N TRP A 57 -3.47 24.58 14.37
CA TRP A 57 -2.13 25.09 14.64
C TRP A 57 -2.15 26.61 14.93
N PRO A 58 -1.64 27.08 16.10
CA PRO A 58 -1.67 28.50 16.47
C PRO A 58 -0.64 29.39 15.75
N ALA A 59 0.12 28.87 14.78
CA ALA A 59 1.16 29.54 13.96
C ALA A 59 2.40 30.07 14.69
N ASP A 60 2.34 30.37 16.00
CA ASP A 60 3.41 31.01 16.79
C ASP A 60 4.24 30.04 17.66
N ARG A 61 4.14 28.74 17.40
CA ARG A 61 4.73 27.71 18.25
C ARG A 61 5.62 26.75 17.47
N THR A 62 6.87 26.66 17.90
CA THR A 62 7.80 25.59 17.50
C THR A 62 7.41 24.27 18.16
N VAL A 63 7.26 23.23 17.37
CA VAL A 63 6.98 21.85 17.80
C VAL A 63 8.23 20.96 17.64
N ASP A 64 8.16 19.72 18.10
CA ASP A 64 9.29 18.80 17.96
C ASP A 64 9.39 18.27 16.51
N LEU A 65 8.24 18.00 15.87
CA LEU A 65 8.18 17.39 14.55
C LEU A 65 7.09 18.00 13.64
N ALA A 66 7.46 18.33 12.40
CA ALA A 66 6.52 18.65 11.34
C ALA A 66 6.40 17.50 10.34
N ILE A 67 5.17 17.05 10.07
CA ILE A 67 4.84 16.01 9.10
C ILE A 67 4.13 16.63 7.90
N ILE A 68 4.78 16.60 6.74
CA ILE A 68 4.32 17.18 5.48
C ILE A 68 3.57 16.10 4.68
N ALA A 69 2.24 16.11 4.77
CA ALA A 69 1.31 15.17 4.14
C ALA A 69 0.55 15.78 2.95
N VAL A 70 1.31 16.43 2.05
CA VAL A 70 0.81 17.02 0.80
C VAL A 70 1.33 16.24 -0.42
N PRO A 71 0.75 16.43 -1.62
CA PRO A 71 1.27 15.83 -2.85
C PRO A 71 2.76 16.15 -3.09
N PRO A 72 3.55 15.24 -3.69
CA PRO A 72 5.01 15.34 -3.80
C PRO A 72 5.52 16.70 -4.30
N ARG A 73 4.88 17.26 -5.33
CA ARG A 73 5.25 18.55 -5.95
C ARG A 73 5.16 19.77 -5.01
N PHE A 74 4.48 19.64 -3.87
CA PHE A 74 4.32 20.73 -2.91
C PHE A 74 5.22 20.57 -1.68
N VAL A 75 5.89 19.42 -1.53
CA VAL A 75 6.67 19.10 -0.32
C VAL A 75 7.80 20.10 -0.10
N ALA A 76 8.62 20.38 -1.13
CA ALA A 76 9.78 21.25 -1.00
C ALA A 76 9.41 22.70 -0.62
N GLN A 77 8.36 23.25 -1.24
CA GLN A 77 7.89 24.59 -0.89
C GLN A 77 7.33 24.63 0.53
N GLN A 78 6.55 23.62 0.94
CA GLN A 78 6.04 23.55 2.31
C GLN A 78 7.17 23.40 3.33
N LEU A 79 8.20 22.60 3.03
CA LEU A 79 9.38 22.48 3.88
C LEU A 79 10.07 23.84 4.06
N LEU A 80 10.33 24.56 2.97
CA LEU A 80 10.94 25.89 3.01
C LEU A 80 10.14 26.86 3.89
N ASP A 81 8.82 26.90 3.70
CA ASP A 81 7.94 27.82 4.42
C ASP A 81 7.89 27.49 5.92
N LEU A 82 7.87 26.21 6.29
CA LEU A 82 7.91 25.79 7.68
C LEU A 82 9.27 26.09 8.33
N GLN A 83 10.38 25.88 7.62
CA GLN A 83 11.71 26.18 8.14
C GLN A 83 11.93 27.68 8.33
N LYS A 84 11.47 28.53 7.40
CA LYS A 84 11.56 29.99 7.53
C LYS A 84 10.83 30.56 8.73
N ASN A 85 9.79 29.86 9.20
CA ASN A 85 8.98 30.25 10.35
C ASN A 85 9.34 29.47 11.63
N ASP A 86 10.45 28.70 11.64
CA ASP A 86 10.93 27.91 12.78
C ASP A 86 9.82 27.04 13.42
N VAL A 87 9.03 26.39 12.56
CA VAL A 87 7.81 25.68 12.97
C VAL A 87 8.13 24.40 13.73
N ALA A 88 9.22 23.71 13.39
CA ALA A 88 9.61 22.48 14.05
C ALA A 88 11.14 22.30 14.13
N ARG A 89 11.58 21.41 15.01
CA ARG A 89 12.98 21.01 15.12
C ARG A 89 13.39 19.98 14.06
N VAL A 90 12.48 19.08 13.71
CA VAL A 90 12.67 18.04 12.68
C VAL A 90 11.49 18.06 11.72
N TYR A 91 11.75 17.75 10.46
CA TYR A 91 10.78 17.75 9.38
C TYR A 91 10.80 16.41 8.66
N THR A 92 9.63 15.92 8.27
CA THR A 92 9.50 14.74 7.42
C THR A 92 8.32 14.88 6.47
N ASP A 93 8.37 14.20 5.32
CA ASP A 93 7.24 14.06 4.42
C ASP A 93 6.71 12.63 4.39
N VAL A 94 5.59 12.43 3.69
CA VAL A 94 4.99 11.10 3.48
C VAL A 94 4.63 10.83 2.02
N ALA A 95 5.26 11.56 1.10
CA ALA A 95 4.97 11.47 -0.33
C ALA A 95 5.41 10.11 -0.90
N SER A 96 4.78 9.69 -1.98
CA SER A 96 5.08 8.39 -2.61
C SER A 96 6.34 8.35 -3.48
N VAL A 97 6.99 9.51 -3.66
CA VAL A 97 8.21 9.71 -4.47
C VAL A 97 9.19 10.50 -3.63
N LYS A 98 10.49 10.26 -3.76
CA LYS A 98 11.52 10.83 -2.87
C LYS A 98 12.54 11.70 -3.60
N VAL A 99 12.95 11.35 -4.82
CA VAL A 99 13.96 12.11 -5.58
C VAL A 99 13.47 13.54 -5.84
N LEU A 100 12.30 13.68 -6.49
CA LEU A 100 11.74 14.99 -6.84
C LEU A 100 11.69 15.98 -5.65
N PRO A 101 11.03 15.67 -4.51
CA PRO A 101 10.94 16.63 -3.42
C PRO A 101 12.30 16.92 -2.75
N LEU A 102 13.23 15.96 -2.71
CA LEU A 102 14.58 16.17 -2.15
C LEU A 102 15.39 17.12 -3.04
N GLU A 103 15.42 16.91 -4.35
CA GLU A 103 16.12 17.78 -5.29
C GLU A 103 15.55 19.20 -5.27
N GLN A 104 14.23 19.33 -5.24
CA GLN A 104 13.56 20.63 -5.14
C GLN A 104 13.87 21.33 -3.81
N ALA A 105 13.89 20.60 -2.69
CA ALA A 105 14.24 21.16 -1.39
C ALA A 105 15.69 21.69 -1.38
N ALA A 106 16.64 20.92 -1.93
CA ALA A 106 18.03 21.35 -2.08
C ALA A 106 18.15 22.62 -2.94
N GLN A 107 17.46 22.67 -4.09
CA GLN A 107 17.48 23.83 -4.99
C GLN A 107 16.88 25.09 -4.36
N LEU A 108 15.85 24.93 -3.52
CA LEU A 108 15.24 26.03 -2.77
C LEU A 108 16.10 26.51 -1.58
N GLY A 109 17.18 25.80 -1.25
CA GLY A 109 18.03 26.11 -0.09
C GLY A 109 17.38 25.76 1.24
N CYS A 110 16.56 24.71 1.28
CA CYS A 110 16.05 24.16 2.54
C CYS A 110 17.22 23.59 3.37
N ASP A 111 17.10 23.64 4.69
CA ASP A 111 18.05 22.97 5.58
C ASP A 111 17.76 21.45 5.57
N LEU A 112 18.58 20.68 4.85
CA LEU A 112 18.41 19.23 4.76
C LEU A 112 18.92 18.48 6.01
N SER A 113 19.65 19.16 6.90
CA SER A 113 20.17 18.55 8.12
C SER A 113 19.09 18.16 9.13
N THR A 114 17.95 18.86 9.07
CA THR A 114 16.76 18.65 9.91
C THR A 114 15.61 17.93 9.18
N TYR A 115 15.81 17.50 7.93
CA TYR A 115 14.79 16.87 7.11
C TYR A 115 15.10 15.40 6.80
N VAL A 116 14.10 14.53 6.98
CA VAL A 116 14.14 13.12 6.58
C VAL A 116 12.96 12.82 5.67
N ALA A 117 13.24 12.51 4.41
CA ALA A 117 12.16 12.19 3.48
C ALA A 117 11.54 10.83 3.81
N GLY A 118 10.21 10.75 3.85
CA GLY A 118 9.48 9.58 4.35
C GLY A 118 8.43 9.05 3.38
N HIS A 119 8.12 7.75 3.47
CA HIS A 119 7.00 7.16 2.74
C HIS A 119 6.41 5.97 3.50
N PRO A 120 5.24 6.12 4.15
CA PRO A 120 4.49 4.99 4.69
C PRO A 120 3.86 4.19 3.54
N LEU A 121 4.23 2.91 3.39
CA LEU A 121 3.64 2.01 2.38
C LEU A 121 2.29 1.48 2.89
N ALA A 122 1.34 2.40 3.07
CA ALA A 122 0.07 2.16 3.75
C ALA A 122 -1.16 2.70 3.01
N GLY A 123 -1.02 3.06 1.72
CA GLY A 123 -2.10 3.60 0.90
C GLY A 123 -3.31 2.65 0.78
N ARG A 124 -4.49 3.23 0.63
CA ARG A 124 -5.71 2.54 0.20
C ARG A 124 -6.33 3.30 -0.98
N GLU A 125 -7.23 2.65 -1.69
CA GLU A 125 -8.04 3.22 -2.77
C GLU A 125 -9.03 4.31 -2.33
N ARG A 126 -9.05 4.70 -1.04
CA ARG A 126 -9.93 5.73 -0.48
C ARG A 126 -9.11 6.94 -0.03
N SER A 127 -9.68 8.13 -0.18
CA SER A 127 -9.02 9.41 0.10
C SER A 127 -9.74 10.22 1.19
N GLY A 128 -9.04 11.22 1.72
CA GLY A 128 -9.59 12.18 2.68
C GLY A 128 -9.60 11.72 4.15
N PRO A 129 -9.87 12.65 5.08
CA PRO A 129 -9.83 12.39 6.52
C PRO A 129 -10.87 11.36 6.98
N ALA A 130 -12.02 11.26 6.31
CA ALA A 130 -13.06 10.28 6.65
C ALA A 130 -12.62 8.82 6.51
N ALA A 131 -11.59 8.55 5.70
CA ALA A 131 -11.01 7.21 5.54
C ALA A 131 -9.85 6.93 6.53
N ALA A 132 -9.48 7.91 7.36
CA ALA A 132 -8.33 7.82 8.25
C ALA A 132 -8.54 6.83 9.40
N ARG A 133 -7.45 6.19 9.81
CA ARG A 133 -7.42 5.23 10.91
C ARG A 133 -6.10 5.32 11.67
N ALA A 134 -6.15 5.30 12.99
CA ALA A 134 -4.94 5.32 13.83
C ALA A 134 -4.05 4.09 13.63
N ASP A 135 -4.63 2.96 13.20
CA ASP A 135 -3.92 1.70 12.99
C ASP A 135 -3.46 1.49 11.54
N LEU A 136 -3.54 2.52 10.68
CA LEU A 136 -3.27 2.41 9.25
C LEU A 136 -1.85 1.87 8.95
N PHE A 137 -0.89 2.13 9.82
CA PHE A 137 0.53 1.83 9.62
C PHE A 137 1.01 0.58 10.37
N LEU A 138 0.15 -0.08 11.15
CA LEU A 138 0.56 -1.22 11.99
C LEU A 138 1.22 -2.33 11.17
N GLY A 139 2.49 -2.63 11.51
CA GLY A 139 3.31 -3.66 10.87
C GLY A 139 3.72 -3.34 9.43
N ARG A 140 3.42 -2.14 8.92
CA ARG A 140 3.69 -1.77 7.52
C ARG A 140 5.08 -1.15 7.37
N PRO A 141 5.79 -1.44 6.26
CA PRO A 141 7.03 -0.76 5.96
C PRO A 141 6.83 0.75 5.81
N TRP A 142 7.80 1.51 6.32
CA TRP A 142 7.89 2.95 6.17
C TRP A 142 9.31 3.30 5.73
N ALA A 143 9.46 3.74 4.48
CA ALA A 143 10.77 4.08 3.94
C ALA A 143 11.24 5.43 4.51
N LEU A 144 12.50 5.48 4.94
CA LEU A 144 13.21 6.68 5.37
C LEU A 144 14.39 6.91 4.42
N CYS A 145 14.41 8.07 3.78
CA CYS A 145 15.42 8.47 2.80
C CYS A 145 16.18 9.70 3.34
N PRO A 146 17.11 9.53 4.29
CA PRO A 146 17.98 10.62 4.73
C PRO A 146 18.88 11.07 3.58
N SER A 147 19.17 12.36 3.52
CA SER A 147 20.19 12.94 2.65
C SER A 147 21.59 12.78 3.28
N ALA A 148 22.64 13.14 2.53
CA ALA A 148 24.00 13.17 3.06
C ALA A 148 24.20 14.23 4.17
N GLU A 149 23.35 15.25 4.22
CA GLU A 149 23.40 16.34 5.21
C GLU A 149 22.58 16.03 6.46
N THR A 150 21.65 15.07 6.37
CA THR A 150 20.69 14.73 7.42
C THR A 150 21.40 14.28 8.68
N THR A 151 21.07 14.89 9.82
CA THR A 151 21.63 14.52 11.13
C THR A 151 21.05 13.21 11.64
N GLU A 152 21.83 12.45 12.40
CA GLU A 152 21.34 11.20 13.00
C GLU A 152 20.17 11.45 13.96
N GLN A 153 20.18 12.58 14.69
CA GLN A 153 19.08 12.98 15.56
C GLN A 153 17.76 13.17 14.79
N ALA A 154 17.80 13.74 13.59
CA ALA A 154 16.62 13.86 12.74
C ALA A 154 16.11 12.47 12.32
N VAL A 155 17.00 11.55 11.97
CA VAL A 155 16.62 10.18 11.62
C VAL A 155 16.02 9.43 12.81
N GLU A 156 16.62 9.52 13.99
CA GLU A 156 16.09 8.94 15.23
C GLU A 156 14.68 9.47 15.55
N THR A 157 14.47 10.78 15.43
CA THR A 157 13.15 11.40 15.63
C THR A 157 12.11 10.84 14.67
N VAL A 158 12.46 10.67 13.39
CA VAL A 158 11.51 10.14 12.39
C VAL A 158 11.34 8.62 12.54
N GLN A 159 12.33 7.89 13.04
CA GLN A 159 12.15 6.49 13.44
C GLN A 159 11.17 6.36 14.62
N GLU A 160 11.27 7.24 15.62
CA GLU A 160 10.32 7.29 16.72
C GLU A 160 8.88 7.57 16.23
N LEU A 161 8.70 8.48 15.26
CA LEU A 161 7.40 8.70 14.61
C LEU A 161 6.84 7.37 14.04
N VAL A 162 7.67 6.62 13.32
CA VAL A 162 7.27 5.35 12.70
C VAL A 162 6.85 4.33 13.77
N GLU A 163 7.60 4.23 14.86
CA GLU A 163 7.31 3.34 16.00
C GLU A 163 6.03 3.72 16.75
N LEU A 164 5.80 5.03 16.98
CA LEU A 164 4.56 5.54 17.59
C LEU A 164 3.34 5.16 16.75
N CYS A 165 3.48 5.22 15.42
CA CYS A 165 2.48 4.76 14.44
C CYS A 165 2.40 3.23 14.29
N GLY A 166 3.32 2.48 14.91
CA GLY A 166 3.42 1.02 14.84
C GLY A 166 3.89 0.47 13.49
N GLY A 167 4.53 1.31 12.66
CA GLY A 167 5.16 0.90 11.41
C GLY A 167 6.57 0.34 11.62
N ASN A 168 7.18 -0.13 10.53
CA ASN A 168 8.53 -0.66 10.50
C ASN A 168 9.42 0.23 9.63
N SER A 169 10.39 0.92 10.23
CA SER A 169 11.29 1.83 9.50
C SER A 169 12.25 1.04 8.60
N VAL A 170 12.41 1.48 7.35
CA VAL A 170 13.37 0.94 6.40
C VAL A 170 14.21 2.09 5.83
N ARG A 171 15.50 2.16 6.18
CA ARG A 171 16.42 3.16 5.60
C ARG A 171 16.80 2.73 4.18
N VAL A 172 16.62 3.62 3.20
CA VAL A 172 16.89 3.35 1.78
C VAL A 172 17.27 4.65 1.06
N GLY A 173 18.05 4.58 -0.01
CA GLY A 173 18.36 5.75 -0.85
C GLY A 173 17.14 6.22 -1.64
N ALA A 174 17.05 7.51 -1.95
CA ALA A 174 15.90 8.08 -2.65
C ALA A 174 15.70 7.47 -4.06
N GLU A 175 16.79 7.28 -4.82
CA GLU A 175 16.73 6.68 -6.16
C GLU A 175 16.40 5.19 -6.11
N GLU A 176 16.87 4.48 -5.07
CA GLU A 176 16.54 3.07 -4.86
C GLU A 176 15.07 2.91 -4.48
N HIS A 177 14.57 3.76 -3.59
CA HIS A 177 13.16 3.84 -3.26
C HIS A 177 12.30 4.07 -4.50
N ASP A 178 12.60 5.09 -5.29
CA ASP A 178 11.79 5.48 -6.45
C ASP A 178 11.78 4.40 -7.54
N ARG A 179 12.92 3.73 -7.77
CA ARG A 179 12.98 2.52 -8.63
C ARG A 179 12.16 1.37 -8.06
N ALA A 180 12.21 1.14 -6.75
CA ALA A 180 11.42 0.08 -6.11
C ALA A 180 9.91 0.34 -6.25
N VAL A 181 9.43 1.53 -5.90
CA VAL A 181 8.00 1.88 -6.00
C VAL A 181 7.50 1.95 -7.45
N ALA A 182 8.38 2.23 -8.42
CA ALA A 182 8.03 2.10 -9.83
C ALA A 182 7.58 0.67 -10.17
N VAL A 183 8.32 -0.33 -9.70
CA VAL A 183 8.02 -1.76 -9.93
C VAL A 183 6.83 -2.24 -9.09
N ILE A 184 6.78 -1.91 -7.80
CA ILE A 184 5.82 -2.52 -6.87
C ILE A 184 4.49 -1.76 -6.73
N SER A 185 4.38 -0.54 -7.27
CA SER A 185 3.21 0.34 -7.06
C SER A 185 2.80 1.10 -8.32
N HIS A 186 3.68 1.89 -8.90
CA HIS A 186 3.31 2.85 -9.95
C HIS A 186 2.98 2.19 -11.29
N ALA A 187 3.89 1.37 -11.83
CA ALA A 187 3.62 0.65 -13.07
C ALA A 187 2.43 -0.31 -12.93
N PRO A 188 2.29 -1.10 -11.82
CA PRO A 188 1.08 -1.88 -11.58
C PRO A 188 -0.22 -1.08 -11.64
N HIS A 189 -0.24 0.15 -11.10
CA HIS A 189 -1.42 1.01 -11.18
C HIS A 189 -1.75 1.43 -12.62
N VAL A 190 -0.74 1.85 -13.40
CA VAL A 190 -0.91 2.21 -14.81
C VAL A 190 -1.39 1.00 -15.63
N THR A 191 -0.81 -0.18 -15.41
CA THR A 191 -1.24 -1.41 -16.07
C THR A 191 -2.68 -1.77 -15.71
N ALA A 192 -3.07 -1.67 -14.43
CA ALA A 192 -4.45 -1.88 -14.00
C ALA A 192 -5.42 -0.90 -14.66
N ALA A 193 -5.04 0.38 -14.77
CA ALA A 193 -5.82 1.40 -15.47
C ALA A 193 -5.95 1.10 -16.97
N ALA A 194 -4.87 0.65 -17.62
CA ALA A 194 -4.90 0.26 -19.03
C ALA A 194 -5.83 -0.94 -19.28
N VAL A 195 -5.81 -1.94 -18.39
CA VAL A 195 -6.74 -3.08 -18.44
C VAL A 195 -8.18 -2.61 -18.22
N ALA A 196 -8.43 -1.77 -17.21
CA ALA A 196 -9.75 -1.23 -16.93
C ALA A 196 -10.30 -0.39 -18.11
N ALA A 197 -9.45 0.37 -18.79
CA ALA A 197 -9.84 1.17 -19.95
C ALA A 197 -10.37 0.33 -21.12
N GLN A 198 -9.91 -0.93 -21.29
CA GLN A 198 -10.46 -1.83 -22.30
C GLN A 198 -11.92 -2.22 -22.01
N LEU A 199 -12.36 -2.16 -20.75
CA LEU A 199 -13.73 -2.49 -20.37
C LEU A 199 -14.73 -1.41 -20.79
N SER A 200 -14.29 -0.16 -20.99
CA SER A 200 -15.15 0.95 -21.43
C SER A 200 -15.77 0.70 -22.81
N GLU A 201 -15.04 -0.01 -23.68
CA GLU A 201 -15.48 -0.35 -25.04
C GLU A 201 -16.04 -1.79 -25.13
N ALA A 202 -16.15 -2.49 -24.00
CA ALA A 202 -16.62 -3.87 -23.97
C ALA A 202 -18.15 -3.95 -24.07
N SER A 203 -18.65 -4.94 -24.82
CA SER A 203 -20.10 -5.21 -24.90
C SER A 203 -20.69 -5.63 -23.55
N ASP A 204 -22.00 -5.42 -23.36
CA ASP A 204 -22.73 -5.89 -22.17
C ASP A 204 -22.58 -7.39 -21.94
N THR A 205 -22.44 -8.18 -23.01
CA THR A 205 -22.16 -9.63 -22.90
C THR A 205 -20.79 -9.88 -22.27
N ALA A 206 -19.74 -9.17 -22.71
CA ALA A 206 -18.41 -9.31 -22.13
C ALA A 206 -18.38 -8.84 -20.66
N LEU A 207 -19.07 -7.74 -20.35
CA LEU A 207 -19.20 -7.26 -18.97
C LEU A 207 -19.99 -8.27 -18.10
N GLY A 208 -21.05 -8.87 -18.63
CA GLY A 208 -21.83 -9.90 -17.94
C GLY A 208 -21.06 -11.19 -17.63
N LEU A 209 -19.99 -11.47 -18.40
CA LEU A 209 -19.09 -12.61 -18.19
C LEU A 209 -17.91 -12.30 -17.24
N SER A 210 -17.87 -11.10 -16.65
CA SER A 210 -16.77 -10.68 -15.78
C SER A 210 -16.76 -11.41 -14.44
N GLY A 211 -15.73 -12.23 -14.21
CA GLY A 211 -15.48 -12.93 -12.95
C GLY A 211 -14.65 -12.12 -11.94
N GLN A 212 -14.19 -12.78 -10.87
CA GLN A 212 -13.40 -12.14 -9.81
C GLN A 212 -12.01 -11.67 -10.31
N GLY A 213 -11.38 -12.41 -11.22
CA GLY A 213 -10.03 -12.07 -11.71
C GLY A 213 -9.93 -10.67 -12.35
N VAL A 214 -10.91 -10.26 -13.16
CA VAL A 214 -10.90 -8.90 -13.73
C VAL A 214 -11.15 -7.84 -12.66
N ARG A 215 -11.98 -8.14 -11.65
CA ARG A 215 -12.22 -7.24 -10.51
C ARG A 215 -10.95 -7.04 -9.70
N ASP A 216 -10.18 -8.09 -9.46
CA ASP A 216 -8.93 -8.02 -8.70
C ASP A 216 -7.85 -7.20 -9.40
N VAL A 217 -7.66 -7.41 -10.71
CA VAL A 217 -6.70 -6.66 -11.53
C VAL A 217 -7.08 -5.19 -11.63
N THR A 218 -8.37 -4.89 -11.81
CA THR A 218 -8.84 -3.52 -12.00
C THR A 218 -9.18 -2.79 -10.69
N ARG A 219 -9.17 -3.48 -9.54
CA ARG A 219 -9.50 -2.88 -8.23
C ARG A 219 -8.69 -1.62 -7.94
N ILE A 220 -7.40 -1.64 -8.24
CA ILE A 220 -6.51 -0.51 -7.96
C ILE A 220 -6.60 0.60 -9.01
N ALA A 221 -7.25 0.37 -10.16
CA ALA A 221 -7.46 1.40 -11.20
C ALA A 221 -8.42 2.51 -10.73
N ALA A 222 -9.21 2.27 -9.69
CA ALA A 222 -10.16 3.24 -9.12
C ALA A 222 -9.49 4.38 -8.32
N GLY A 223 -8.17 4.52 -8.38
CA GLY A 223 -7.46 5.61 -7.73
C GLY A 223 -7.77 6.98 -8.34
N ASP A 224 -7.65 8.04 -7.54
CA ASP A 224 -7.91 9.42 -7.99
C ASP A 224 -6.92 9.83 -9.11
N PRO A 225 -7.39 10.20 -10.32
CA PRO A 225 -6.50 10.52 -11.42
C PRO A 225 -5.59 11.73 -11.16
N SER A 226 -6.05 12.73 -10.40
CA SER A 226 -5.24 13.93 -10.12
C SER A 226 -4.07 13.60 -9.19
N LEU A 227 -4.28 12.75 -8.19
CA LEU A 227 -3.24 12.25 -7.30
C LEU A 227 -2.22 11.41 -8.08
N TRP A 228 -2.71 10.43 -8.85
CA TRP A 228 -1.85 9.52 -9.59
C TRP A 228 -1.06 10.21 -10.69
N THR A 229 -1.62 11.21 -11.37
CA THR A 229 -0.85 12.06 -12.30
C THR A 229 0.33 12.70 -11.59
N GLY A 230 0.15 13.23 -10.38
CA GLY A 230 1.24 13.81 -9.59
C GLY A 230 2.30 12.79 -9.17
N ILE A 231 1.90 11.58 -8.78
CA ILE A 231 2.82 10.49 -8.41
C ILE A 231 3.63 10.02 -9.63
N LEU A 232 2.96 9.76 -10.75
CA LEU A 232 3.57 9.25 -11.97
C LEU A 232 4.53 10.26 -12.60
N THR A 233 4.13 11.54 -12.68
CA THR A 233 5.01 12.60 -13.17
C THR A 233 6.22 12.82 -12.27
N GLY A 234 6.08 12.66 -10.95
CA GLY A 234 7.20 12.76 -10.01
C GLY A 234 8.23 11.63 -10.14
N ASN A 235 7.82 10.47 -10.66
CA ASN A 235 8.69 9.31 -10.86
C ASN A 235 8.74 8.85 -12.33
N ALA A 236 8.67 9.80 -13.27
CA ALA A 236 8.41 9.51 -14.67
C ALA A 236 9.44 8.59 -15.32
N GLY A 237 10.74 8.80 -15.05
CA GLY A 237 11.83 8.00 -15.61
C GLY A 237 11.74 6.52 -15.21
N PRO A 238 11.87 6.19 -13.90
CA PRO A 238 11.76 4.81 -13.45
C PRO A 238 10.43 4.14 -13.81
N VAL A 239 9.32 4.89 -13.84
CA VAL A 239 8.03 4.34 -14.28
C VAL A 239 8.03 4.00 -15.77
N ALA A 240 8.57 4.87 -16.62
CA ALA A 240 8.67 4.64 -18.06
C ALA A 240 9.49 3.38 -18.36
N GLU A 241 10.64 3.20 -17.72
CA GLU A 241 11.49 2.01 -17.88
C GLU A 241 10.73 0.70 -17.60
N VAL A 242 9.93 0.66 -16.52
CA VAL A 242 9.13 -0.53 -16.19
C VAL A 242 7.99 -0.73 -17.20
N LEU A 243 7.34 0.34 -17.63
CA LEU A 243 6.26 0.27 -18.62
C LEU A 243 6.76 -0.19 -20.00
N GLU A 244 7.93 0.26 -20.43
CA GLU A 244 8.56 -0.16 -21.68
C GLU A 244 8.84 -1.67 -21.67
N ALA A 245 9.44 -2.19 -20.59
CA ALA A 245 9.65 -3.63 -20.42
C ALA A 245 8.33 -4.43 -20.44
N LEU A 246 7.26 -3.92 -19.80
CA LEU A 246 5.94 -4.54 -19.85
C LEU A 246 5.34 -4.53 -21.26
N VAL A 247 5.51 -3.43 -22.01
CA VAL A 247 5.04 -3.32 -23.40
C VAL A 247 5.77 -4.32 -24.31
N GLU A 248 7.07 -4.50 -24.11
CA GLU A 248 7.85 -5.51 -24.84
C GLU A 248 7.32 -6.93 -24.60
N ASP A 249 7.10 -7.30 -23.34
CA ASP A 249 6.55 -8.59 -22.93
C ASP A 249 5.15 -8.82 -23.54
N LEU A 250 4.24 -7.84 -23.40
CA LEU A 250 2.88 -7.93 -23.95
C LEU A 250 2.89 -8.01 -25.48
N SER A 251 3.76 -7.25 -26.13
CA SER A 251 3.91 -7.27 -27.59
C SER A 251 4.45 -8.61 -28.08
N ALA A 252 5.40 -9.22 -27.35
CA ALA A 252 5.92 -10.54 -27.65
C ALA A 252 4.82 -11.61 -27.57
N VAL A 253 4.04 -11.60 -26.49
CA VAL A 253 2.89 -12.51 -26.33
C VAL A 253 1.85 -12.30 -27.43
N ALA A 254 1.49 -11.06 -27.75
CA ALA A 254 0.51 -10.78 -28.80
C ALA A 254 1.00 -11.25 -30.18
N ARG A 255 2.29 -11.10 -30.50
CA ARG A 255 2.88 -11.65 -31.74
C ARG A 255 2.83 -13.17 -31.76
N SER A 256 3.22 -13.82 -30.67
CA SER A 256 3.16 -15.27 -30.52
C SER A 256 1.74 -15.81 -30.71
N LEU A 257 0.74 -15.19 -30.08
CA LEU A 257 -0.66 -15.60 -30.22
C LEU A 257 -1.19 -15.42 -31.64
N ARG A 258 -0.80 -14.36 -32.36
CA ARG A 258 -1.20 -14.17 -33.77
C ARG A 258 -0.53 -15.15 -34.72
N ALA A 259 0.72 -15.52 -34.43
CA ALA A 259 1.49 -16.50 -35.21
C ALA A 259 1.03 -17.95 -34.94
N PHE A 260 0.17 -18.17 -33.95
CA PHE A 260 -0.34 -19.49 -33.61
C PHE A 260 -1.23 -20.04 -34.73
N ALA A 261 -0.65 -20.84 -35.62
CA ALA A 261 -1.34 -21.61 -36.65
C ALA A 261 -1.62 -23.08 -36.23
N GLY A 262 -1.50 -23.39 -34.93
CA GLY A 262 -1.75 -24.73 -34.38
C GLY A 262 -0.51 -25.58 -34.05
N GLU A 263 0.72 -25.11 -34.31
CA GLU A 263 1.96 -25.87 -33.99
C GLU A 263 3.02 -25.09 -33.20
N GLY A 264 3.44 -25.69 -32.07
CA GLY A 264 4.81 -25.72 -31.51
C GLY A 264 5.45 -24.44 -30.98
N THR A 265 5.77 -23.48 -31.83
CA THR A 265 6.73 -22.40 -31.51
C THR A 265 6.08 -21.15 -30.94
N ALA A 266 4.83 -20.85 -31.32
CA ALA A 266 4.03 -19.76 -30.77
C ALA A 266 3.74 -19.92 -29.26
N VAL A 267 3.74 -21.14 -28.73
CA VAL A 267 3.44 -21.42 -27.32
C VAL A 267 4.58 -21.00 -26.40
N ALA A 268 5.84 -21.08 -26.85
CA ALA A 268 7.00 -20.86 -25.99
C ALA A 268 7.08 -19.43 -25.41
N GLY A 269 6.78 -18.40 -26.21
CA GLY A 269 6.79 -17.01 -25.74
C GLY A 269 5.67 -16.68 -24.75
N VAL A 270 4.53 -17.37 -24.86
CA VAL A 270 3.43 -17.25 -23.89
C VAL A 270 3.81 -17.94 -22.59
N THR A 271 4.32 -19.18 -22.68
CA THR A 271 4.77 -19.95 -21.51
C THR A 271 5.86 -19.23 -20.74
N ASP A 272 6.84 -18.62 -21.41
CA ASP A 272 7.92 -17.87 -20.75
C ASP A 272 7.37 -16.74 -19.86
N LEU A 273 6.49 -15.89 -20.38
CA LEU A 273 5.92 -14.80 -19.59
C LEU A 273 5.12 -15.33 -18.40
N LEU A 274 4.32 -16.38 -18.61
CA LEU A 274 3.52 -16.99 -17.54
C LEU A 274 4.42 -17.58 -16.44
N GLU A 275 5.48 -18.30 -16.80
CA GLU A 275 6.44 -18.86 -15.85
C GLU A 275 7.22 -17.77 -15.09
N ARG A 276 7.63 -16.70 -15.78
CA ARG A 276 8.23 -15.52 -15.13
C ARG A 276 7.24 -14.85 -14.18
N GLY A 277 5.96 -14.77 -14.53
CA GLY A 277 4.90 -14.25 -13.67
C GLY A 277 4.71 -15.06 -12.39
N VAL A 278 4.67 -16.40 -12.50
CA VAL A 278 4.62 -17.32 -11.34
C VAL A 278 5.85 -17.12 -10.44
N ARG A 279 7.05 -17.11 -11.04
CA ARG A 279 8.31 -16.90 -10.31
C ARG A 279 8.36 -15.54 -9.63
N GLY A 280 7.92 -14.48 -10.32
CA GLY A 280 7.89 -13.11 -9.80
C GLY A 280 6.95 -12.96 -8.61
N THR A 281 5.74 -13.52 -8.71
CA THR A 281 4.77 -13.55 -7.61
C THR A 281 5.33 -14.30 -6.40
N GLY A 282 6.00 -15.43 -6.65
CA GLY A 282 6.71 -16.22 -5.65
C GLY A 282 7.95 -15.55 -5.04
N ARG A 283 8.25 -14.27 -5.33
CA ARG A 283 9.30 -13.49 -4.63
C ARG A 283 8.75 -12.55 -3.57
N ILE A 284 7.43 -12.33 -3.54
CA ILE A 284 6.80 -11.44 -2.57
C ILE A 284 6.87 -12.08 -1.18
N PRO A 285 7.45 -11.41 -0.17
CA PRO A 285 7.54 -11.95 1.19
C PRO A 285 6.17 -12.29 1.78
N GLY A 286 6.10 -13.34 2.61
CA GLY A 286 4.88 -13.69 3.33
C GLY A 286 4.55 -12.70 4.46
N LYS A 287 3.35 -12.84 5.05
CA LYS A 287 2.77 -11.95 6.09
C LYS A 287 3.63 -11.68 7.34
N HIS A 288 4.73 -12.40 7.53
CA HIS A 288 5.69 -12.22 8.64
C HIS A 288 7.09 -11.79 8.17
N GLY A 289 7.21 -11.20 6.97
CA GLY A 289 8.50 -10.75 6.42
C GLY A 289 9.50 -11.86 6.09
N GLY A 290 9.08 -13.13 6.21
CA GLY A 290 9.86 -14.30 5.83
C GLY A 290 9.88 -14.55 4.32
N PRO A 291 10.70 -15.50 3.84
CA PRO A 291 10.76 -15.88 2.43
C PRO A 291 9.35 -16.20 1.90
N ALA A 292 9.14 -15.96 0.60
CA ALA A 292 7.88 -16.26 -0.07
C ALA A 292 7.49 -17.72 0.21
N ARG A 293 6.46 -17.91 1.03
CA ARG A 293 6.03 -19.25 1.44
C ARG A 293 5.13 -19.81 0.34
N THR A 294 5.48 -21.00 -0.14
CA THR A 294 4.60 -21.80 -0.98
C THR A 294 3.44 -22.26 -0.10
N TYR A 295 2.24 -21.72 -0.29
CA TYR A 295 1.05 -22.22 0.39
C TYR A 295 0.40 -23.31 -0.46
N ALA A 296 -0.17 -24.31 0.20
CA ALA A 296 -1.17 -25.17 -0.42
C ALA A 296 -2.56 -24.54 -0.22
N VAL A 297 -3.44 -24.71 -1.21
CA VAL A 297 -4.79 -24.19 -1.18
C VAL A 297 -5.77 -25.34 -0.98
N VAL A 298 -6.59 -25.26 0.06
CA VAL A 298 -7.71 -26.17 0.30
C VAL A 298 -9.00 -25.44 -0.06
N GLN A 299 -9.60 -25.82 -1.19
CA GLN A 299 -10.88 -25.26 -1.64
C GLN A 299 -12.05 -25.93 -0.93
N VAL A 300 -12.96 -25.12 -0.39
CA VAL A 300 -14.13 -25.58 0.37
C VAL A 300 -15.38 -24.90 -0.15
N VAL A 301 -16.39 -25.68 -0.52
CA VAL A 301 -17.69 -25.12 -0.90
C VAL A 301 -18.43 -24.68 0.34
N ILE A 302 -18.84 -23.41 0.36
CA ILE A 302 -19.58 -22.78 1.45
C ILE A 302 -20.99 -22.38 0.98
N GLY A 303 -21.98 -22.55 1.86
CA GLY A 303 -23.32 -22.04 1.59
C GLY A 303 -23.39 -20.52 1.76
N ASP A 304 -24.19 -19.84 0.93
CA ASP A 304 -24.46 -18.40 1.08
C ASP A 304 -25.53 -18.16 2.14
N ARG A 305 -25.18 -18.39 3.42
CA ARG A 305 -26.05 -18.12 4.57
C ARG A 305 -25.25 -17.59 5.76
N PRO A 306 -25.85 -16.76 6.64
CA PRO A 306 -25.18 -16.25 7.82
C PRO A 306 -24.55 -17.36 8.67
N GLY A 307 -23.29 -17.17 9.05
CA GLY A 307 -22.56 -18.09 9.94
C GLY A 307 -21.77 -19.20 9.27
N GLU A 308 -21.87 -19.43 7.95
CA GLU A 308 -21.09 -20.50 7.28
C GLU A 308 -19.58 -20.28 7.35
N LEU A 309 -19.12 -19.04 7.14
CA LEU A 309 -17.69 -18.74 7.26
C LEU A 309 -17.18 -18.96 8.70
N ALA A 310 -17.98 -18.60 9.70
CA ALA A 310 -17.63 -18.85 11.10
C ALA A 310 -17.54 -20.35 11.38
N ARG A 311 -18.51 -21.14 10.87
CA ARG A 311 -18.49 -22.60 10.95
C ARG A 311 -17.25 -23.19 10.27
N LEU A 312 -16.83 -22.63 9.14
CA LEU A 312 -15.65 -23.09 8.39
C LEU A 312 -14.37 -22.85 9.18
N VAL A 313 -14.18 -21.62 9.64
CA VAL A 313 -12.98 -21.23 10.41
C VAL A 313 -12.91 -21.99 11.73
N GLN A 314 -14.05 -22.22 12.39
CA GLN A 314 -14.12 -23.06 13.58
C GLN A 314 -13.72 -24.50 13.26
N ALA A 315 -14.30 -25.11 12.23
CA ALA A 315 -14.00 -26.48 11.82
C ALA A 315 -12.51 -26.65 11.47
N ALA A 316 -11.92 -25.66 10.79
CA ALA A 316 -10.49 -25.64 10.51
C ALA A 316 -9.65 -25.50 11.80
N GLY A 317 -10.03 -24.62 12.73
CA GLY A 317 -9.34 -24.47 14.01
C GLY A 317 -9.34 -25.74 14.86
N GLU A 318 -10.42 -26.53 14.81
CA GLU A 318 -10.51 -27.83 15.48
C GLU A 318 -9.58 -28.91 14.89
N THR A 319 -9.04 -28.70 13.68
CA THR A 319 -7.99 -29.58 13.11
C THR A 319 -6.60 -29.27 13.66
N GLY A 320 -6.45 -28.16 14.40
CA GLY A 320 -5.15 -27.65 14.84
C GLY A 320 -4.31 -27.03 13.73
N VAL A 321 -4.85 -26.90 12.51
CA VAL A 321 -4.15 -26.28 11.38
C VAL A 321 -4.35 -24.76 11.41
N ASN A 322 -3.23 -24.03 11.34
CA ASN A 322 -3.23 -22.58 11.18
C ASN A 322 -3.60 -22.20 9.74
N ILE A 323 -4.69 -21.44 9.58
CA ILE A 323 -5.05 -20.86 8.28
C ILE A 323 -4.22 -19.60 8.05
N GLU A 324 -3.51 -19.57 6.92
CA GLU A 324 -2.58 -18.50 6.60
C GLU A 324 -3.27 -17.32 5.92
N ASP A 325 -4.23 -17.60 5.05
CA ASP A 325 -5.11 -16.64 4.35
C ASP A 325 -6.44 -17.32 3.96
N ILE A 326 -7.48 -16.52 3.73
CA ILE A 326 -8.79 -16.99 3.26
C ILE A 326 -9.25 -16.10 2.11
N ARG A 327 -9.55 -16.71 0.95
CA ARG A 327 -10.24 -16.02 -0.15
C ARG A 327 -11.63 -16.57 -0.35
N LEU A 328 -12.57 -15.70 -0.72
CA LEU A 328 -13.95 -16.05 -0.98
C LEU A 328 -14.29 -15.72 -2.42
N GLU A 329 -14.65 -16.74 -3.18
CA GLU A 329 -15.22 -16.60 -4.51
C GLU A 329 -16.72 -16.82 -4.46
N HIS A 330 -17.47 -15.96 -5.15
CA HIS A 330 -18.92 -16.09 -5.28
C HIS A 330 -19.23 -16.49 -6.72
N ALA A 331 -20.01 -17.56 -6.89
CA ALA A 331 -20.56 -17.89 -8.20
C ALA A 331 -21.76 -16.96 -8.48
N PRO A 332 -21.75 -16.17 -9.57
CA PRO A 332 -22.90 -15.34 -9.91
C PRO A 332 -24.16 -16.20 -10.10
N GLY A 333 -25.20 -15.94 -9.30
CA GLY A 333 -26.52 -16.57 -9.46
C GLY A 333 -26.73 -17.92 -8.76
N LEU A 334 -25.80 -18.40 -7.92
CA LEU A 334 -25.97 -19.60 -7.10
C LEU A 334 -25.81 -19.26 -5.61
N PRO A 335 -26.57 -19.92 -4.70
CA PRO A 335 -26.43 -19.72 -3.24
C PRO A 335 -25.21 -20.47 -2.66
N LEU A 336 -24.13 -20.57 -3.44
CA LEU A 336 -22.92 -21.30 -3.13
C LEU A 336 -21.70 -20.41 -3.43
N GLY A 337 -20.81 -20.30 -2.44
CA GLY A 337 -19.48 -19.71 -2.61
C GLY A 337 -18.39 -20.79 -2.50
N ALA A 338 -17.17 -20.45 -2.91
CA ALA A 338 -15.99 -21.24 -2.63
C ALA A 338 -15.06 -20.45 -1.72
N ALA A 339 -14.62 -21.07 -0.62
CA ALA A 339 -13.59 -20.54 0.24
C ALA A 339 -12.27 -21.24 -0.06
N GLU A 340 -11.24 -20.48 -0.37
CA GLU A 340 -9.87 -20.96 -0.50
C GLU A 340 -9.13 -20.74 0.83
N LEU A 341 -8.75 -21.82 1.49
CA LEU A 341 -7.94 -21.79 2.71
C LEU A 341 -6.48 -22.02 2.34
N TYR A 342 -5.64 -21.01 2.54
CA TYR A 342 -4.20 -21.09 2.30
C TYR A 342 -3.52 -21.62 3.56
N VAL A 343 -2.75 -22.70 3.44
CA VAL A 343 -2.08 -23.36 4.58
C VAL A 343 -0.66 -23.80 4.20
N GLN A 344 0.14 -24.17 5.20
CA GLN A 344 1.44 -24.82 4.93
C GLN A 344 1.22 -26.13 4.15
N PRO A 345 2.05 -26.45 3.13
CA PRO A 345 1.86 -27.63 2.27
C PRO A 345 1.70 -28.94 3.05
N GLU A 346 2.49 -29.13 4.09
CA GLU A 346 2.44 -30.30 4.98
C GLU A 346 1.13 -30.43 5.77
N ALA A 347 0.39 -29.33 5.97
CA ALA A 347 -0.86 -29.30 6.73
C ALA A 347 -2.11 -29.44 5.85
N ALA A 348 -1.97 -29.34 4.52
CA ALA A 348 -3.09 -29.32 3.59
C ALA A 348 -3.94 -30.60 3.63
N ALA A 349 -3.29 -31.76 3.66
CA ALA A 349 -3.98 -33.05 3.74
C ALA A 349 -4.77 -33.18 5.06
N ALA A 350 -4.14 -32.86 6.19
CA ALA A 350 -4.77 -32.91 7.51
C ALA A 350 -5.98 -31.96 7.61
N LEU A 351 -5.87 -30.75 7.07
CA LEU A 351 -7.00 -29.82 7.00
C LEU A 351 -8.12 -30.35 6.11
N ALA A 352 -7.79 -30.85 4.91
CA ALA A 352 -8.79 -31.34 3.97
C ALA A 352 -9.58 -32.52 4.54
N ASP A 353 -8.89 -33.47 5.17
CA ASP A 353 -9.53 -34.63 5.80
C ASP A 353 -10.37 -34.22 7.01
N GLY A 354 -9.83 -33.37 7.88
CA GLY A 354 -10.56 -32.86 9.05
C GLY A 354 -11.81 -32.04 8.68
N LEU A 355 -11.79 -31.33 7.56
CA LEU A 355 -12.97 -30.61 7.04
C LEU A 355 -14.00 -31.59 6.44
N ARG A 356 -13.57 -32.61 5.69
CA ARG A 356 -14.49 -33.65 5.16
C ARG A 356 -15.20 -34.39 6.28
N GLU A 357 -14.49 -34.77 7.35
CA GLU A 357 -15.07 -35.40 8.55
C GLU A 357 -16.14 -34.53 9.21
N ARG A 358 -16.00 -33.20 9.09
CA ARG A 358 -16.95 -32.20 9.62
C ARG A 358 -18.03 -31.80 8.62
N GLY A 359 -18.20 -32.58 7.54
CA GLY A 359 -19.27 -32.42 6.58
C GLY A 359 -19.08 -31.30 5.58
N TRP A 360 -17.83 -30.84 5.38
CA TRP A 360 -17.53 -29.88 4.31
C TRP A 360 -17.30 -30.60 2.98
N HIS A 361 -17.79 -29.97 1.91
CA HIS A 361 -17.53 -30.43 0.56
C HIS A 361 -16.29 -29.71 0.00
N LEU A 362 -15.29 -30.48 -0.38
CA LEU A 362 -14.07 -29.99 -1.00
C LEU A 362 -14.08 -30.49 -2.46
N PRO A 363 -13.99 -29.60 -3.47
CA PRO A 363 -13.80 -30.00 -4.85
C PRO A 363 -12.53 -30.86 -4.97
N VAL A 364 -12.57 -31.87 -5.83
CA VAL A 364 -11.43 -32.77 -6.09
C VAL A 364 -10.38 -32.08 -6.92
#